data_AF-A0A2E2UAX4-F1
#
_entry.id   AF-A0A2E2UAX4-F1
#
_cell.length_a   1.000
_cell.length_b   1.000
_cell.length_c   1.000
_cell.angle_alpha   90.00
_cell.angle_beta   90.00
_cell.angle_gamma   90.00
#
_symmetry.space_group_name_H-M   'P 1'
#
loop_
_entity.id
_entity.type
_entity.pdbx_description
1 polymer ?
#
loop_
_entity_poly.entity_id
_entity_poly.type
_entity_poly.pdbx_seq_one_letter_code
_entity_poly.pdbx_strand_id
1 'polypeptide(L)'
;MEENKGRRTFLINPDYQLSVMFHFLILFFCVMIVTVFAINWQLEPVIEQVKLSQLPEDNPLVASVASFTQSINLTIIALTTFSFFMFAIMGLIVSHKTAGPIYNLTQHLRKIRKQKEVKPINFRKGDYFPELADEINEFIKSKE
;
A
#
# COMPACT_ATOMS: atom_id res chain seq x y z
N MET A 1 36.75 -12.25 5.00
CA MET A 1 35.51 -12.08 5.78
C MET A 1 34.37 -12.53 4.89
N GLU A 2 33.80 -13.69 5.19
CA GLU A 2 32.86 -14.42 4.34
C GLU A 2 31.58 -13.63 4.11
N GLU A 3 31.25 -13.45 2.83
CA GLU A 3 30.07 -12.75 2.34
C GLU A 3 28.85 -13.65 2.54
N ASN A 4 27.98 -13.28 3.48
CA ASN A 4 26.78 -14.04 3.85
C ASN A 4 25.72 -13.99 2.71
N LYS A 5 25.89 -14.86 1.71
CA LYS A 5 24.99 -15.08 0.57
C LYS A 5 23.73 -15.83 1.02
N GLY A 6 22.78 -15.13 1.64
CA GLY A 6 21.52 -15.78 2.02
C GLY A 6 20.43 -14.91 2.62
N ARG A 7 20.66 -13.62 2.91
CA ARG A 7 19.60 -12.78 3.44
C ARG A 7 18.75 -12.20 2.30
N ARG A 8 17.59 -12.82 2.06
CA ARG A 8 16.47 -12.17 1.37
C ARG A 8 15.95 -11.03 2.25
N THR A 9 16.66 -9.90 2.31
CA THR A 9 16.16 -8.71 2.99
C THR A 9 14.98 -8.16 2.19
N PHE A 10 13.79 -8.18 2.79
CA PHE A 10 12.59 -7.55 2.20
C PHE A 10 12.74 -6.02 2.15
N LEU A 11 13.58 -5.47 3.03
CA LEU A 11 13.92 -4.06 3.08
C LEU A 11 15.26 -3.83 2.35
N ILE A 12 15.19 -3.46 1.08
CA ILE A 12 16.38 -3.10 0.27
C ILE A 12 16.67 -1.60 0.41
N ASN A 13 15.63 -0.79 0.47
CA ASN A 13 15.70 0.65 0.70
C ASN A 13 14.53 1.08 1.60
N PRO A 14 14.69 1.00 2.94
CA PRO A 14 13.61 1.24 3.88
C PRO A 14 13.06 2.66 3.78
N ASP A 15 13.90 3.65 3.45
CA ASP A 15 13.48 5.05 3.35
C ASP A 15 12.49 5.26 2.20
N TYR A 16 12.79 4.69 1.02
CA TYR A 16 11.86 4.71 -0.11
C TYR A 16 10.60 3.88 0.16
N GLN A 17 10.75 2.69 0.73
CA GLN A 17 9.62 1.80 1.01
C GLN A 17 8.65 2.40 2.03
N LEU A 18 9.16 2.98 3.12
CA LEU A 18 8.36 3.69 4.11
C LEU A 18 7.70 4.93 3.51
N SER A 19 8.40 5.67 2.66
CA SER A 19 7.81 6.82 1.96
C SER A 19 6.62 6.40 1.09
N VAL A 20 6.77 5.38 0.24
CA VAL A 20 5.68 4.88 -0.60
C VAL A 20 4.51 4.36 0.24
N MET A 21 4.79 3.55 1.27
CA MET A 21 3.76 3.06 2.18
C MET A 21 3.02 4.20 2.87
N PHE A 22 3.73 5.25 3.30
CA PHE A 22 3.13 6.42 3.94
C PHE A 22 2.18 7.18 3.01
N HIS A 23 2.54 7.37 1.73
CA HIS A 23 1.63 7.99 0.75
C HIS A 23 0.38 7.15 0.52
N PHE A 24 0.50 5.83 0.40
CA PHE A 24 -0.66 4.93 0.28
C PHE A 24 -1.55 4.96 1.53
N LEU A 25 -0.95 5.03 2.73
CA LEU A 25 -1.69 5.14 3.98
C LEU A 25 -2.42 6.48 4.10
N ILE A 26 -1.78 7.60 3.75
CA ILE A 26 -2.47 8.91 3.71
C ILE A 26 -3.67 8.84 2.79
N LEU A 27 -3.48 8.34 1.55
CA LEU A 27 -4.57 8.22 0.59
C LEU A 27 -5.70 7.32 1.14
N PHE A 28 -5.36 6.19 1.74
CA PHE A 28 -6.30 5.29 2.39
C PHE A 28 -7.11 6.00 3.48
N PHE A 29 -6.44 6.70 4.41
CA PHE A 29 -7.12 7.43 5.48
C PHE A 29 -7.99 8.58 4.94
N CYS A 30 -7.53 9.32 3.92
CA CYS A 30 -8.34 10.34 3.26
C CYS A 30 -9.64 9.75 2.69
N VAL A 31 -9.56 8.63 1.97
CA VAL A 31 -10.74 7.95 1.43
C VAL A 31 -11.66 7.44 2.54
N MET A 32 -11.10 6.88 3.63
CA MET A 32 -11.88 6.41 4.77
C MET A 32 -12.59 7.55 5.49
N ILE A 33 -11.92 8.69 5.70
CA ILE A 33 -12.53 9.89 6.31
C ILE A 33 -13.70 10.38 5.46
N VAL A 34 -13.52 10.50 4.14
CA VAL A 34 -14.59 10.91 3.23
C VAL A 34 -15.76 9.93 3.26
N THR A 35 -15.48 8.63 3.30
CA THR A 35 -16.51 7.57 3.35
C THR A 35 -17.30 7.62 4.65
N VAL A 36 -16.61 7.69 5.80
CA VAL A 36 -17.25 7.76 7.12
C VAL A 36 -18.07 9.04 7.24
N PHE A 37 -17.53 10.17 6.78
CA PHE A 37 -18.25 11.44 6.77
C PHE A 37 -19.51 11.34 5.90
N ALA A 38 -19.41 10.82 4.68
CA ALA A 38 -20.54 10.67 3.77
C ALA A 38 -21.63 9.74 4.34
N ILE A 39 -21.26 8.67 5.05
CA ILE A 39 -22.21 7.77 5.70
C ILE A 39 -22.91 8.46 6.86
N ASN A 40 -22.17 9.15 7.74
CA ASN A 40 -22.76 9.87 8.87
C ASN A 40 -23.69 10.99 8.40
N TRP A 41 -23.28 11.74 7.37
CA TRP A 41 -24.10 12.77 6.73
C TRP A 41 -25.44 12.24 6.22
N GLN A 42 -25.49 10.98 5.76
CA GLN A 42 -26.72 10.35 5.27
C GLN A 42 -27.55 9.72 6.39
N LEU A 43 -26.93 9.21 7.46
CA LEU A 43 -27.63 8.56 8.58
C LEU A 43 -28.21 9.56 9.57
N GLU A 44 -27.58 10.71 9.77
CA GLU A 44 -27.99 11.70 10.76
C GLU A 44 -29.46 12.17 10.58
N PRO A 45 -29.93 12.51 9.36
CA PRO A 45 -31.33 12.91 9.17
C PRO A 45 -32.34 11.80 9.50
N VAL A 46 -31.98 10.53 9.24
CA VAL A 46 -32.85 9.38 9.55
C VAL A 46 -32.98 9.21 11.06
N ILE A 47 -31.86 9.28 11.78
CA ILE A 47 -31.84 9.19 13.25
C ILE A 47 -32.61 10.36 13.87
N GLU A 48 -32.46 11.57 13.32
CA GLU A 48 -33.17 12.76 13.77
C GLU A 48 -34.69 12.64 13.58
N GLN A 49 -35.14 12.18 12.41
CA GLN A 49 -36.57 11.96 12.14
C GLN A 49 -37.21 10.99 13.13
N VAL A 50 -36.50 9.90 13.46
CA VAL A 50 -36.96 8.93 14.46
C VAL A 50 -37.04 9.55 15.84
N LYS A 51 -36.05 10.37 16.24
CA LYS A 51 -36.10 11.10 17.53
C LYS A 51 -37.25 12.10 17.60
N LEU A 52 -37.47 12.87 16.53
CA LEU A 52 -38.54 13.87 16.45
C LEU A 52 -39.93 13.26 16.45
N SER A 53 -40.07 12.01 15.99
CA SER A 53 -41.34 11.29 16.04
C SER A 53 -41.79 10.91 17.47
N GLN A 54 -40.94 11.11 18.48
CA GLN A 54 -41.23 10.83 19.90
C GLN A 54 -41.78 9.43 20.15
N LEU A 55 -41.36 8.46 19.32
CA LEU A 55 -41.76 7.08 19.49
C LEU A 55 -41.17 6.51 20.80
N PRO A 56 -41.92 5.65 21.50
CA PRO A 56 -41.39 4.89 22.62
C PRO A 56 -40.11 4.12 22.27
N GLU A 57 -39.18 3.96 23.21
CA GLU A 57 -37.92 3.25 22.97
C GLU A 57 -38.09 1.77 22.60
N ASP A 58 -39.18 1.15 23.04
CA ASP A 58 -39.57 -0.23 22.71
C ASP A 58 -40.24 -0.34 21.33
N ASN A 59 -40.41 0.78 20.62
CA ASN A 59 -40.97 0.77 19.27
C ASN A 59 -40.05 -0.02 18.31
N PRO A 60 -40.60 -0.96 17.51
CA PRO A 60 -39.81 -1.77 16.57
C PRO A 60 -38.98 -0.96 15.57
N LEU A 61 -39.43 0.24 15.19
CA LEU A 61 -38.72 1.12 14.26
C LEU A 61 -37.48 1.73 14.92
N VAL A 62 -37.58 2.18 16.18
CA VAL A 62 -36.45 2.70 16.96
C VAL A 62 -35.38 1.62 17.14
N ALA A 63 -35.80 0.42 17.55
CA ALA A 63 -34.90 -0.74 17.71
C ALA A 63 -34.24 -1.15 16.37
N SER A 64 -35.00 -1.11 15.27
CA SER A 64 -34.49 -1.43 13.93
C SER A 64 -33.44 -0.41 13.46
N VAL A 65 -33.65 0.88 13.70
CA VAL A 65 -32.70 1.94 13.32
C VAL A 65 -31.44 1.88 14.18
N ALA A 66 -31.56 1.60 15.47
CA ALA A 66 -30.42 1.41 16.36
C ALA A 66 -29.56 0.20 15.95
N SER A 67 -30.19 -0.96 15.72
CA SER A 67 -29.50 -2.17 15.28
C SER A 67 -28.87 -2.03 13.89
N PHE A 68 -29.54 -1.33 12.97
CA PHE A 68 -28.99 -0.99 11.65
C PHE A 68 -27.75 -0.11 11.76
N THR A 69 -27.81 0.97 12.56
CA THR A 69 -26.69 1.87 12.80
C THR A 69 -25.50 1.13 13.42
N GLN A 70 -25.76 0.26 14.39
CA GLN A 70 -24.73 -0.59 15.00
C GLN A 70 -24.10 -1.55 13.97
N SER A 71 -24.92 -2.16 13.11
CA SER A 71 -24.46 -3.08 12.06
C SER A 71 -23.58 -2.36 11.03
N ILE A 72 -23.95 -1.13 10.63
CA ILE A 72 -23.12 -0.29 9.77
C ILE A 72 -21.79 0.01 10.45
N ASN A 73 -21.78 0.44 11.71
CA ASN A 73 -20.55 0.79 12.42
C ASN A 73 -19.60 -0.40 12.53
N LEU A 74 -20.11 -1.59 12.89
CA LEU A 74 -19.31 -2.82 12.94
C LEU A 74 -18.77 -3.19 11.56
N THR A 75 -19.60 -3.04 10.51
CA THR A 75 -19.19 -3.31 9.12
C THR A 75 -18.08 -2.36 8.67
N ILE A 76 -18.19 -1.06 8.98
CA ILE A 76 -17.15 -0.06 8.68
C ILE A 76 -15.85 -0.40 9.39
N ILE A 77 -15.89 -0.73 10.68
CA ILE A 77 -14.69 -1.09 11.46
C ILE A 77 -14.03 -2.33 10.87
N ALA A 78 -14.82 -3.37 10.56
CA ALA A 78 -14.32 -4.62 9.98
C ALA A 78 -13.67 -4.39 8.60
N LEU A 79 -14.36 -3.68 7.70
CA LEU A 79 -13.85 -3.39 6.36
C LEU A 79 -12.64 -2.47 6.37
N THR A 80 -12.62 -1.46 7.24
CA THR A 80 -11.48 -0.55 7.41
C THR A 80 -10.26 -1.32 7.89
N THR A 81 -10.42 -2.15 8.91
CA THR A 81 -9.34 -2.97 9.47
C THR A 81 -8.79 -3.94 8.43
N PHE A 82 -9.67 -4.68 7.75
CA PHE A 82 -9.28 -5.60 6.68
C PHE A 82 -8.54 -4.88 5.55
N SER A 83 -9.09 -3.76 5.08
CA SER A 83 -8.50 -2.98 3.99
C SER A 83 -7.14 -2.40 4.39
N PHE A 84 -6.98 -1.91 5.62
CA PHE A 84 -5.70 -1.41 6.12
C PHE A 84 -4.58 -2.45 5.98
N PHE A 85 -4.81 -3.68 6.44
CA PHE A 85 -3.82 -4.74 6.30
C PHE A 85 -3.56 -5.10 4.83
N MET A 86 -4.61 -5.15 4.01
CA MET A 86 -4.47 -5.41 2.57
C MET A 86 -3.60 -4.34 1.90
N PHE A 87 -3.86 -3.05 2.14
CA PHE A 87 -3.08 -1.94 1.60
C PHE A 87 -1.64 -1.93 2.11
N ALA A 88 -1.42 -2.23 3.39
CA ALA A 88 -0.07 -2.30 3.96
C ALA A 88 0.76 -3.42 3.31
N ILE A 89 0.18 -4.63 3.15
CA ILE A 89 0.83 -5.77 2.51
C ILE A 89 1.11 -5.46 1.03
N MET A 90 0.13 -4.91 0.31
CA MET A 90 0.29 -4.57 -1.10
C MET A 90 1.34 -3.47 -1.30
N GLY A 91 1.32 -2.41 -0.50
CA GLY A 91 2.33 -1.34 -0.54
C GLY A 91 3.74 -1.87 -0.32
N LEU A 92 3.91 -2.80 0.62
CA LEU A 92 5.20 -3.46 0.88
C LEU A 92 5.66 -4.30 -0.33
N ILE A 93 4.78 -5.11 -0.91
CA ILE A 93 5.11 -5.93 -2.10
C ILE A 93 5.47 -5.06 -3.29
N VAL A 94 4.66 -4.05 -3.59
CA VAL A 94 4.86 -3.14 -4.72
C VAL A 94 6.17 -2.39 -4.56
N SER A 95 6.42 -1.85 -3.36
CA SER A 95 7.64 -1.10 -3.12
C SER A 95 8.90 -1.97 -3.15
N HIS A 96 8.81 -3.25 -2.76
CA HIS A 96 9.94 -4.19 -2.86
C HIS A 96 10.29 -4.53 -4.32
N LYS A 97 9.27 -4.77 -5.14
CA LYS A 97 9.41 -5.06 -6.58
C LYS A 97 9.86 -3.86 -7.41
N THR A 98 9.64 -2.65 -6.89
CA THR A 98 10.11 -1.39 -7.50
C THR A 98 11.53 -1.03 -7.03
N ALA A 99 11.77 -1.02 -5.71
CA ALA A 99 13.05 -0.58 -5.15
C ALA A 99 14.19 -1.55 -5.43
N GLY A 100 13.90 -2.85 -5.53
CA GLY A 100 14.88 -3.89 -5.82
C GLY A 100 15.67 -3.67 -7.11
N PRO A 101 15.04 -3.61 -8.29
CA PRO A 101 15.74 -3.41 -9.56
C PRO A 101 16.49 -2.06 -9.61
N ILE A 102 15.88 -0.98 -9.10
CA ILE A 102 16.51 0.35 -9.07
C ILE A 102 17.76 0.38 -8.17
N TYR A 103 17.71 -0.26 -7.01
CA TYR A 103 18.87 -0.38 -6.13
C TYR A 103 19.98 -1.21 -6.79
N ASN A 104 19.64 -2.35 -7.39
CA ASN A 104 20.60 -3.19 -8.09
C ASN A 104 21.30 -2.43 -9.23
N LEU A 105 20.53 -1.71 -10.06
CA LEU A 105 21.05 -0.86 -11.12
C LEU A 105 22.00 0.21 -10.58
N THR A 106 21.62 0.89 -9.50
CA THR A 106 22.46 1.92 -8.87
C THR A 106 23.79 1.35 -8.40
N GLN A 107 23.78 0.17 -7.76
CA GLN A 107 25.01 -0.49 -7.33
C GLN A 107 25.85 -0.96 -8.52
N HIS A 108 25.21 -1.46 -9.58
CA HIS A 108 25.87 -1.89 -10.79
C HIS A 108 26.63 -0.73 -11.48
N LEU A 109 25.96 0.40 -11.71
CA LEU A 109 26.58 1.60 -12.28
C LEU A 109 27.73 2.14 -11.40
N ARG A 110 27.61 2.05 -10.07
CA ARG A 110 28.69 2.42 -9.14
C ARG A 110 29.91 1.51 -9.29
N LYS A 111 29.73 0.21 -9.52
CA LYS A 111 30.82 -0.74 -9.76
C LYS A 111 31.52 -0.46 -11.08
N ILE A 112 30.77 -0.25 -12.17
CA ILE A 112 31.34 0.16 -13.47
C ILE A 112 32.21 1.42 -13.30
N ARG A 113 31.68 2.44 -12.63
CA ARG A 113 32.41 3.71 -12.41
C ARG A 113 33.69 3.54 -11.61
N LYS A 114 33.70 2.72 -10.55
CA LYS A 114 34.84 2.59 -9.63
C LYS A 114 35.87 1.56 -10.06
N GLN A 115 35.40 0.40 -10.49
CA GLN A 115 36.24 -0.79 -10.71
C GLN A 115 36.48 -1.06 -12.20
N LYS A 116 35.84 -0.29 -13.10
CA LYS A 116 35.81 -0.52 -14.56
C LYS A 116 35.39 -1.96 -14.92
N GLU A 117 34.73 -2.65 -13.98
CA GLU A 117 34.21 -3.98 -14.17
C GLU A 117 32.83 -3.85 -14.82
N VAL A 118 32.76 -4.21 -16.10
CA VAL A 118 31.54 -4.21 -16.88
C VAL A 118 31.06 -5.65 -16.98
N LYS A 119 29.86 -5.90 -16.46
CA LYS A 119 29.21 -7.22 -16.45
C LYS A 119 27.74 -7.06 -16.80
N PRO A 120 27.07 -8.07 -17.36
CA PRO A 120 25.64 -8.01 -17.55
C PRO A 120 24.90 -7.88 -16.21
N ILE A 121 23.85 -7.07 -16.18
CA ILE A 121 22.91 -6.95 -15.06
C ILE A 121 21.67 -7.81 -15.31
N ASN A 122 21.08 -8.37 -14.25
CA ASN A 122 19.82 -9.09 -14.30
C ASN A 122 18.96 -8.76 -13.08
N PHE A 123 17.65 -8.66 -13.27
CA PHE A 123 16.66 -8.43 -12.22
C PHE A 123 15.87 -9.69 -11.89
N ARG A 124 15.13 -9.67 -10.78
CA ARG A 124 14.39 -10.86 -10.35
C ARG A 124 13.11 -10.98 -11.16
N LYS A 125 12.68 -12.23 -11.40
CA LYS A 125 11.40 -12.50 -12.05
C LYS A 125 10.25 -11.84 -11.28
N GLY A 126 9.51 -10.96 -11.94
CA GLY A 126 8.38 -10.24 -11.36
C GLY A 126 8.72 -8.93 -10.63
N ASP A 127 9.97 -8.45 -10.72
CA ASP A 127 10.28 -7.02 -10.52
C ASP A 127 9.61 -6.20 -11.64
N TYR A 128 9.30 -4.92 -11.39
CA TYR A 128 8.45 -4.14 -12.31
C TYR A 128 9.14 -3.60 -13.57
N PHE A 129 10.47 -3.59 -13.60
CA PHE A 129 11.24 -2.96 -14.69
C PHE A 129 12.28 -3.91 -15.30
N PRO A 130 11.91 -5.13 -15.74
CA PRO A 130 12.85 -6.06 -16.37
C PRO A 130 13.56 -5.45 -17.59
N GLU A 131 12.86 -4.64 -18.37
CA GLU A 131 13.36 -3.98 -19.59
C GLU A 131 14.57 -3.08 -19.34
N LEU A 132 14.70 -2.50 -18.14
CA LEU A 132 15.87 -1.69 -17.79
C LEU A 132 17.14 -2.54 -17.70
N ALA A 133 17.04 -3.83 -17.34
CA ALA A 133 18.19 -4.71 -17.35
C ALA A 133 18.62 -5.01 -18.79
N ASP A 134 17.67 -5.24 -19.69
CA ASP A 134 17.91 -5.53 -21.10
C ASP A 134 18.59 -4.33 -21.80
N GLU A 135 18.04 -3.12 -21.64
CA GLU A 135 18.59 -1.91 -22.24
C GLU A 135 20.01 -1.59 -21.75
N ILE A 136 20.28 -1.80 -20.45
CA ILE A 136 21.62 -1.58 -19.89
C ILE A 136 22.62 -2.61 -20.45
N ASN A 137 22.20 -3.86 -20.62
CA ASN A 137 23.05 -4.89 -21.21
C ASN A 137 23.36 -4.60 -22.67
N GLU A 138 22.40 -4.14 -23.46
CA GLU A 138 22.62 -3.73 -24.85
C GLU A 138 23.53 -2.50 -24.94
N PHE A 139 23.33 -1.50 -24.08
CA PHE A 139 24.23 -0.35 -23.99
C PHE A 139 25.67 -0.77 -23.71
N ILE A 140 25.87 -1.69 -22.77
CA ILE A 140 27.19 -2.23 -22.43
C ILE A 140 27.84 -2.89 -23.65
N LYS A 141 27.12 -3.77 -24.36
CA LYS A 141 27.61 -4.45 -25.57
C LYS A 141 27.98 -3.47 -26.68
N SER A 142 27.24 -2.36 -26.81
CA SER A 142 27.52 -1.33 -27.84
C SER A 142 28.83 -0.55 -27.62
N LYS A 143 29.45 -0.70 -26.44
CA LYS A 143 30.70 -0.03 -26.05
C LYS A 143 31.91 -0.95 -26.07
N GLU A 144 31.72 -2.24 -26.37
CA GLU A 144 32.78 -3.23 -26.62
C GLU A 144 33.23 -3.16 -28.09
#